data_AF-A0A067E095-F1
#
_entry.id   AF-A0A067E095-F1
#
_cell.length_a   1.000
_cell.length_b   1.000
_cell.length_c   1.000
_cell.angle_alpha   90.00
_cell.angle_beta   90.00
_cell.angle_gamma   90.00
#
_symmetry.space_group_name_H-M   'P 1'
#
loop_
_entity.id
_entity.type
_entity.pdbx_description
1 polymer ?
#
loop_
_entity_poly.entity_id
_entity_poly.type
_entity_poly.pdbx_seq_one_letter_code
_entity_poly.pdbx_strand_id
1 'polypeptide(L)'
;ATVALECKESEGGEVVYSREVVSDQSGTYKIPIEGCHAKLCQVRLVKSPKPECSEIVADGLSSARIDLTPSVGSDPELIRYANDLGFMKKESLPECAKVLEEMFIHG
;
A
#
# COMPACT_ATOMS: atom_id res chain seq x y z
N ALA A 1 9.61 0.64 -5.99
CA ALA A 1 9.13 1.74 -5.14
C ALA A 1 9.39 1.39 -3.68
N THR A 2 9.65 2.38 -2.84
CA THR A 2 9.78 2.17 -1.40
C THR A 2 8.43 2.33 -0.73
N VAL A 3 8.06 1.36 0.09
CA VAL A 3 6.86 1.35 0.93
C VAL A 3 7.22 1.07 2.37
N ALA A 4 6.40 1.54 3.31
CA ALA A 4 6.56 1.28 4.75
C ALA A 4 5.33 0.58 5.30
N LEU A 5 5.50 -0.54 5.99
CA LEU A 5 4.51 -1.03 6.94
C LEU A 5 4.63 -0.18 8.21
N GLU A 6 3.54 0.40 8.65
CA GLU A 6 3.44 1.10 9.93
C GLU A 6 2.30 0.52 10.75
N CYS A 7 2.57 0.23 12.02
CA CYS A 7 1.59 -0.26 12.95
C CYS A 7 1.47 0.64 14.18
N LYS A 8 0.23 0.78 14.65
CA LYS A 8 -0.17 1.61 15.79
C LYS A 8 -1.06 0.81 16.73
N GLU A 9 -1.03 1.15 18.01
CA GLU A 9 -1.91 0.56 19.02
C GLU A 9 -3.37 1.03 18.87
N SER A 10 -3.56 2.26 18.39
CA SER A 10 -4.88 2.88 18.20
C SER A 10 -4.87 3.93 17.09
N GLU A 11 -6.05 4.28 16.60
CA GLU A 11 -6.20 5.34 15.59
C GLU A 11 -5.72 6.67 16.19
N GLY A 12 -4.96 7.44 15.40
CA GLY A 12 -4.30 8.66 15.88
C GLY A 12 -3.11 8.46 16.83
N GLY A 13 -2.80 7.22 17.23
CA GLY A 13 -1.66 6.90 18.10
C GLY A 13 -0.30 7.02 17.40
N GLU A 14 0.76 6.83 18.18
CA GLU A 14 2.14 6.77 17.70
C GLU A 14 2.42 5.44 16.98
N VAL A 15 3.35 5.47 16.04
CA VAL A 15 3.82 4.26 15.34
C VAL A 15 4.71 3.46 16.29
N VAL A 16 4.29 2.24 16.62
CA VAL A 16 5.02 1.33 17.51
C VAL A 16 5.90 0.33 16.74
N TYR A 17 5.61 0.14 15.46
CA TYR A 17 6.41 -0.69 14.56
C TYR A 17 6.42 -0.08 13.17
N SER A 18 7.61 0.01 12.56
CA SER A 18 7.78 0.44 11.18
C SER A 18 8.83 -0.39 10.48
N ARG A 19 8.56 -0.77 9.22
CA ARG A 19 9.51 -1.47 8.36
C ARG A 19 9.37 -1.00 6.92
N GLU A 20 10.46 -0.50 6.36
CA GLU A 20 10.54 -0.14 4.94
C GLU A 20 11.04 -1.31 4.09
N VAL A 21 10.46 -1.46 2.91
CA VAL A 21 10.91 -2.39 1.88
C VAL A 21 10.84 -1.74 0.51
N VAL A 22 11.60 -2.30 -0.43
CA VAL A 22 11.58 -1.87 -1.84
C VAL A 22 10.86 -2.95 -2.65
N SER A 23 9.90 -2.53 -3.48
CA SER A 23 9.25 -3.42 -4.44
C SER A 23 10.23 -3.92 -5.48
N ASP A 24 9.99 -5.13 -5.99
CA ASP A 24 10.72 -5.69 -7.11
C ASP A 24 10.32 -5.04 -8.46
N GLN A 25 10.85 -5.60 -9.55
CA GLN A 25 10.64 -5.10 -10.92
C GLN A 25 9.19 -5.22 -11.40
N SER A 26 8.39 -6.13 -10.82
CA SER A 26 6.96 -6.24 -11.10
C SER A 26 6.11 -5.23 -10.32
N GLY A 27 6.72 -4.48 -9.38
CA GLY A 27 6.01 -3.63 -8.44
C GLY A 27 5.52 -4.35 -7.18
N THR A 28 5.84 -5.65 -7.03
CA THR A 28 5.44 -6.44 -5.87
C THR A 28 6.41 -6.23 -4.71
N TYR A 29 5.91 -6.20 -3.46
CA TYR A 29 6.73 -6.15 -2.26
C TYR A 29 6.30 -7.25 -1.27
N LYS A 30 7.23 -7.70 -0.43
CA LYS A 30 6.97 -8.65 0.66
C LYS A 30 7.60 -8.13 1.94
N ILE A 31 6.82 -8.10 3.01
CA ILE A 31 7.26 -7.62 4.32
C ILE A 31 7.14 -8.78 5.30
N PRO A 32 8.26 -9.39 5.74
CA PRO A 32 8.21 -10.37 6.82
C PRO A 32 7.83 -9.67 8.12
N ILE A 33 6.92 -10.26 8.89
CA ILE A 33 6.45 -9.72 10.15
C ILE A 33 6.72 -10.76 11.23
N GLU A 34 7.44 -10.36 12.26
CA GLU A 34 7.73 -11.19 13.43
C GLU A 34 7.17 -10.48 14.67
N GLY A 35 6.27 -11.13 15.41
CA GLY A 35 5.81 -10.65 16.71
C GLY A 35 5.05 -9.33 16.72
N CYS A 36 4.36 -8.96 15.64
CA CYS A 36 3.55 -7.74 15.62
C CYS A 36 2.19 -7.98 16.30
N HIS A 37 2.01 -7.40 17.49
CA HIS A 37 0.77 -7.47 18.28
C HIS A 37 -0.12 -6.22 18.15
N ALA A 38 0.25 -5.28 17.29
CA ALA A 38 -0.48 -4.04 17.07
C ALA A 38 -1.79 -4.29 16.31
N LYS A 39 -2.82 -3.51 16.64
CA LYS A 39 -4.17 -3.70 16.10
C LYS A 39 -4.42 -2.99 14.77
N LEU A 40 -3.66 -1.94 14.48
CA LEU A 40 -3.85 -1.13 13.29
C LEU A 40 -2.56 -1.05 12.51
N CYS A 41 -2.49 -1.79 11.41
CA CYS A 41 -1.36 -1.76 10.50
C CYS A 41 -1.80 -1.25 9.13
N GLN A 42 -0.93 -0.48 8.49
CA GLN A 42 -1.12 -0.05 7.11
C GLN A 42 0.21 -0.04 6.38
N VAL A 43 0.17 -0.32 5.08
CA VAL A 43 1.30 -0.05 4.20
C VAL A 43 1.08 1.31 3.56
N ARG A 44 2.11 2.15 3.54
CA ARG A 44 2.08 3.46 2.88
C ARG A 44 3.22 3.66 1.90
N LEU A 45 3.00 4.51 0.91
CA LEU A 45 4.03 4.96 -0.01
C LEU A 45 5.08 5.82 0.71
N VAL A 46 6.36 5.58 0.39
CA VAL A 46 7.48 6.38 0.89
C VAL A 46 8.15 7.12 -0.27
N LYS A 47 8.54 6.37 -1.32
CA LYS A 47 9.30 6.95 -2.43
C LYS A 47 9.08 6.21 -3.73
N SER A 48 8.83 6.96 -4.80
CA SER A 48 8.84 6.44 -6.15
C SER A 48 10.27 6.34 -6.71
N PRO A 49 10.61 5.29 -7.47
CA PRO A 49 11.85 5.24 -8.21
C PRO A 49 11.79 6.08 -9.50
N LYS A 50 10.61 6.56 -9.88
CA LYS A 50 10.34 7.32 -11.12
C LYS A 50 10.01 8.78 -10.77
N PRO A 51 10.92 9.75 -11.04
CA PRO A 51 10.70 11.15 -10.69
C PRO A 51 9.43 11.75 -11.30
N GLU A 52 9.07 11.34 -12.52
CA GLU A 52 7.88 11.78 -13.25
C GLU A 52 6.57 11.20 -12.71
N CYS A 53 6.65 10.17 -11.86
CA CYS A 53 5.52 9.48 -11.24
C CYS A 53 5.79 9.31 -9.74
N SER A 54 5.84 10.42 -9.02
CA SER A 54 6.32 10.47 -7.63
C SER A 54 5.38 11.18 -6.67
N GLU A 55 4.25 11.72 -7.15
CA GLU A 55 3.32 12.45 -6.31
C GLU A 55 2.51 11.48 -5.45
N ILE A 56 2.44 11.74 -4.15
CA ILE A 56 1.63 10.98 -3.20
C ILE A 56 0.33 11.77 -3.02
N VAL A 57 -0.78 11.21 -3.49
CA VAL A 57 -2.12 11.80 -3.31
C VAL A 57 -2.76 11.27 -2.03
N ALA A 58 -3.54 12.09 -1.32
CA ALA A 58 -4.23 11.68 -0.09
C ALA A 58 -5.37 10.68 -0.34
N ASP A 59 -5.77 10.50 -1.61
CA ASP A 59 -7.03 9.85 -2.01
C ASP A 59 -6.93 8.32 -2.11
N GLY A 60 -6.85 7.62 -0.97
CA GLY A 60 -7.05 6.16 -0.89
C GLY A 60 -6.00 5.27 -1.58
N LEU A 61 -5.11 5.85 -2.38
CA LEU A 61 -4.05 5.16 -3.13
C LEU A 61 -2.67 5.26 -2.47
N SER A 62 -2.53 6.11 -1.45
CA SER A 62 -1.26 6.32 -0.75
C SER A 62 -1.03 5.35 0.41
N SER A 63 -2.09 4.71 0.91
CA SER A 63 -1.98 3.71 1.97
C SER A 63 -3.11 2.68 1.93
N ALA A 64 -2.82 1.46 2.38
CA ALA A 64 -3.76 0.37 2.50
C ALA A 64 -3.67 -0.25 3.90
N ARG A 65 -4.81 -0.39 4.58
CA ARG A 65 -4.89 -1.06 5.88
C ARG A 65 -4.76 -2.57 5.70
N ILE A 66 -4.07 -3.22 6.65
CA ILE A 66 -3.89 -4.67 6.70
C ILE A 66 -4.31 -5.14 8.09
N ASP A 67 -5.19 -6.15 8.12
CA ASP A 67 -5.52 -6.85 9.37
C ASP A 67 -4.49 -7.96 9.63
N LEU A 68 -3.66 -7.73 10.65
CA LEU A 68 -2.67 -8.68 11.15
C LEU A 68 -3.17 -9.48 12.36
N THR A 69 -4.46 -9.34 12.73
CA THR A 69 -5.03 -10.09 13.84
C THR A 69 -4.92 -11.59 13.56
N PRO A 70 -4.33 -12.38 14.49
CA PRO A 70 -4.29 -13.82 14.35
C PRO A 70 -5.71 -14.38 14.36
N SER A 71 -6.14 -15.01 13.26
CA SER A 71 -7.37 -15.78 13.22
C SER A 71 -7.17 -17.11 13.96
N VAL A 72 -8.09 -17.47 14.85
CA VAL A 72 -8.02 -18.73 15.61
C VAL A 72 -7.94 -19.90 14.62
N GLY A 73 -6.89 -20.73 14.75
CA GLY A 73 -6.66 -21.90 13.90
C GLY A 73 -5.94 -21.64 12.58
N SER A 74 -5.35 -20.46 12.38
CA SER A 74 -4.54 -20.17 11.19
C SER A 74 -3.07 -20.55 11.36
N ASP A 75 -2.47 -21.09 10.28
CA ASP A 75 -1.05 -21.42 10.20
C ASP A 75 -0.16 -20.17 10.44
N PRO A 76 1.02 -20.31 11.06
CA PRO A 76 1.98 -19.22 11.27
C PRO A 76 2.54 -18.61 9.97
N GLU A 77 2.29 -19.21 8.80
CA GLU A 77 2.78 -18.77 7.47
C GLU A 77 1.77 -17.95 6.66
N LEU A 78 0.85 -17.28 7.33
CA LEU A 78 -0.30 -16.65 6.69
C LEU A 78 0.07 -15.36 5.94
N ILE A 79 0.01 -15.40 4.61
CA ILE A 79 0.21 -14.24 3.75
C ILE A 79 -1.06 -13.38 3.76
N ARG A 80 -0.88 -12.06 3.98
CA ARG A 80 -1.92 -11.04 3.85
C ARG A 80 -1.62 -10.15 2.65
N TYR A 81 -2.65 -9.84 1.88
CA TYR A 81 -2.57 -8.95 0.72
C TYR A 81 -3.13 -7.58 1.08
N ALA A 82 -2.38 -6.54 0.73
CA ALA A 82 -2.86 -5.16 0.81
C ALA A 82 -3.48 -4.76 -0.52
N ASN A 83 -4.36 -3.76 -0.51
CA ASN A 83 -4.76 -3.10 -1.75
C ASN A 83 -3.55 -2.46 -2.43
N ASP A 84 -3.61 -2.37 -3.76
CA ASP A 84 -2.58 -1.71 -4.55
C ASP A 84 -2.45 -0.24 -4.17
N LEU A 85 -1.21 0.24 -4.22
CA LEU A 85 -0.85 1.63 -3.95
C LEU A 85 -0.32 2.28 -5.22
N GLY A 86 -0.59 3.58 -5.39
CA GLY A 86 -0.25 4.31 -6.60
C GLY A 86 0.39 5.67 -6.32
N PHE A 87 1.52 5.94 -6.98
CA PHE A 87 1.99 7.31 -7.15
C PHE A 87 1.28 7.92 -8.36
N MET A 88 1.01 9.22 -8.28
CA MET A 88 0.43 9.97 -9.37
C MET A 88 1.53 10.55 -10.27
N LYS A 89 1.27 10.52 -11.58
CA LYS A 89 2.05 11.25 -12.58
C LYS A 89 1.61 12.71 -12.59
N LYS A 90 2.55 13.65 -12.75
CA LYS A 90 2.24 15.10 -12.77
C LYS A 90 1.29 15.50 -13.90
N GLU A 91 1.45 14.85 -15.04
CA GLU A 91 0.67 15.11 -16.24
C GLU A 91 -0.05 13.81 -16.62
N SER A 92 -1.35 13.90 -16.86
CA SER A 92 -2.14 12.77 -17.35
C SER A 92 -1.66 12.37 -18.75
N LEU A 93 -1.77 11.07 -19.04
CA LEU A 93 -1.47 10.58 -20.38
C LEU A 93 -2.63 10.91 -21.33
N PRO A 94 -2.36 11.21 -22.62
CA PRO A 94 -3.41 11.52 -23.59
C PRO A 94 -4.50 10.44 -23.71
N GLU A 95 -4.14 9.19 -23.47
CA GLU A 95 -5.04 8.03 -23.51
C GLU A 95 -5.95 7.89 -22.28
N CYS A 96 -5.69 8.59 -21.17
CA CYS A 96 -6.50 8.48 -19.96
C CYS A 96 -7.98 8.78 -20.20
N ALA A 97 -8.28 9.77 -21.07
CA ALA A 97 -9.66 10.12 -21.42
C ALA A 97 -10.41 8.95 -22.10
N LYS A 98 -9.73 8.22 -22.99
CA LYS A 98 -10.31 7.08 -23.70
C LYS A 98 -10.62 5.92 -22.77
N VAL A 99 -9.71 5.63 -21.83
CA VAL A 99 -9.92 4.57 -20.83
C VAL A 99 -11.15 4.89 -19.96
N LEU A 100 -11.32 6.15 -19.56
CA LEU A 100 -12.50 6.57 -18.79
C LEU A 100 -13.78 6.39 -19.61
N GLU A 101 -13.80 6.78 -20.88
CA GLU A 101 -14.95 6.57 -21.77
C GLU A 101 -15.33 5.08 -21.87
N GLU A 102 -14.36 4.19 -22.09
CA GLU A 102 -14.57 2.74 -22.14
C GLU A 102 -15.16 2.19 -20.84
N MET A 103 -14.69 2.66 -19.69
CA MET A 103 -15.19 2.26 -18.37
C MET A 103 -16.65 2.68 -18.16
N PHE A 104 -17.05 3.87 -18.59
CA PHE A 104 -18.42 4.37 -18.43
C PHE A 104 -19.41 3.83 -19.47
N ILE A 105 -18.94 3.29 -20.59
CA ILE A 105 -19.77 2.63 -21.61
C ILE A 105 -20.13 1.19 -21.20
N HIS A 106 -19.28 0.54 -20.40
CA HIS A 106 -19.45 -0.86 -19.98
C HIS A 106 -19.76 -1.05 -18.48
N GLY A 107 -19.85 0.04 -17.70
CA GLY A 107 -20.11 0.05 -16.26
C GLY A 107 -21.58 0.10 -15.87
#